data_AF-A0A3D6DNG1-F1
#
_entry.id   AF-A0A3D6DNG1-F1
#
_cell.length_a   1.000
_cell.length_b   1.000
_cell.length_c   1.000
_cell.angle_alpha   90.00
_cell.angle_beta   90.00
_cell.angle_gamma   90.00
#
_symmetry.space_group_name_H-M   'P 1'
#
loop_
_entity.id
_entity.type
_entity.pdbx_description
1 polymer ?
#
loop_
_entity_poly.entity_id
_entity_poly.type
_entity_poly.pdbx_seq_one_letter_code
_entity_poly.pdbx_strand_id
1 'polypeptide(L)'
;MIRLLENIKRKLSPPRISPAARIEMEKDRQGLAATDPGPDAVIEACAGWLCAAQDHSASADGGVARHYSLTKGWATSYPETTGYIIPTIIELARRRGSADLHARARRMLDWCVAIQFPEGGFQGGLVDSLPRVPVTFNTGQILMGLAAGADQYNDPRYMESMHSAAAWLRDSLDPDGCWRKHPTPFAAPGEKAYETHVAWGLFEADRLAPGKGYGSAGLRQVDWAIGKQQANGWFASNCLSDPDRPLTHTIGYVLRGGIDGPLFSRA
;
A
#
# COMPACT_ATOMS: atom_id res chain seq x y z
N MET A 1 15.15 30.24 -5.45
CA MET A 1 16.42 30.20 -6.21
C MET A 1 16.77 28.79 -6.72
N ILE A 2 16.74 27.75 -5.87
CA ILE A 2 17.07 26.35 -6.25
C ILE A 2 16.10 25.78 -7.32
N ARG A 3 14.78 25.90 -7.14
CA ARG A 3 13.78 25.45 -8.14
C ARG A 3 13.89 26.15 -9.50
N LEU A 4 14.33 27.41 -9.52
CA LEU A 4 14.54 28.17 -10.76
C LEU A 4 15.77 27.64 -11.51
N LEU A 5 16.86 27.38 -10.78
CA LEU A 5 18.08 26.76 -11.31
C LEU A 5 17.83 25.33 -11.80
N GLU A 6 17.02 24.53 -11.10
CA GLU A 6 16.59 23.19 -11.57
C GLU A 6 15.75 23.28 -12.85
N ASN A 7 14.80 24.22 -12.93
CA ASN A 7 14.00 24.41 -14.14
C ASN A 7 14.84 24.89 -15.33
N ILE A 8 15.81 25.78 -15.11
CA ILE A 8 16.75 26.22 -16.15
C ILE A 8 17.66 25.06 -16.59
N LYS A 9 18.20 24.28 -15.64
CA LYS A 9 19.03 23.10 -15.93
C LYS A 9 18.25 22.03 -16.71
N ARG A 10 16.97 21.81 -16.37
CA ARG A 10 16.07 20.88 -17.08
C ARG A 10 15.72 21.36 -18.50
N LYS A 11 15.67 22.67 -18.73
CA LYS A 11 15.49 23.26 -20.08
C LYS A 11 16.76 23.20 -20.93
N LEU A 12 17.93 23.42 -20.33
CA LEU A 12 19.23 23.44 -21.02
C LEU A 12 19.84 22.04 -21.22
N SER A 13 19.39 21.04 -20.46
CA SER A 13 19.78 19.65 -20.60
C SER A 13 18.55 18.76 -20.41
N PRO A 14 17.67 18.68 -21.42
CA PRO A 14 16.52 17.81 -21.33
C PRO A 14 17.00 16.38 -21.05
N PRO A 15 16.35 15.64 -20.13
CA PRO A 15 16.73 14.27 -19.83
C PRO A 15 16.76 13.48 -21.13
N ARG A 16 17.85 12.73 -21.37
CA ARG A 16 17.96 11.88 -22.54
C ARG A 16 16.83 10.86 -22.52
N ILE A 17 15.84 11.06 -23.38
CA ILE A 17 14.73 10.12 -23.58
C ILE A 17 15.33 8.88 -24.25
N SER A 18 15.26 7.74 -23.58
CA SER A 18 15.73 6.46 -24.11
C SER A 18 14.96 6.09 -25.38
N PRO A 19 15.53 5.31 -26.31
CA PRO A 19 14.80 4.82 -27.48
C PRO A 19 13.49 4.12 -27.09
N ALA A 20 13.50 3.31 -26.03
CA ALA A 20 12.31 2.66 -25.49
C ALA A 20 11.26 3.69 -25.03
N ALA A 21 11.67 4.75 -24.32
CA ALA A 21 10.74 5.80 -23.93
C ALA A 21 10.13 6.54 -25.12
N ARG A 22 10.86 6.75 -26.22
CA ARG A 22 10.30 7.35 -27.44
C ARG A 22 9.26 6.46 -28.10
N ILE A 23 9.49 5.15 -28.11
CA ILE A 23 8.54 4.18 -28.67
C ILE A 23 7.24 4.19 -27.87
N GLU A 24 7.31 4.14 -26.53
CA GLU A 24 6.11 4.18 -25.69
C GLU A 24 5.37 5.52 -25.80
N MET A 25 6.09 6.65 -25.84
CA MET A 25 5.45 7.96 -26.07
C MET A 25 4.71 8.03 -27.41
N GLU A 26 5.22 7.37 -28.45
CA GLU A 26 4.55 7.33 -29.74
C GLU A 26 3.30 6.44 -29.71
N LYS A 27 3.35 5.31 -28.99
CA LYS A 27 2.15 4.49 -28.75
C LYS A 27 1.09 5.25 -27.98
N ASP A 28 1.46 5.98 -26.92
CA ASP A 28 0.51 6.78 -26.13
C ASP A 28 -0.19 7.85 -27.01
N ARG A 29 0.53 8.44 -27.96
CA ARG A 29 -0.05 9.42 -28.92
C ARG A 29 -1.02 8.79 -29.90
N GLN A 30 -0.82 7.52 -30.26
CA GLN A 30 -1.74 6.78 -31.12
C GLN A 30 -3.06 6.46 -30.40
N GLY A 31 -3.11 6.63 -29.07
CA GLY A 31 -4.29 6.42 -28.25
C GLY A 31 -4.48 4.96 -27.86
N LEU A 32 -5.61 4.68 -27.22
CA LEU A 32 -5.97 3.32 -26.81
C LEU A 32 -6.34 2.47 -28.03
N ALA A 33 -6.07 1.17 -27.95
CA ALA A 33 -6.50 0.22 -28.96
C ALA A 33 -8.03 0.24 -29.11
N ALA A 34 -8.52 0.04 -30.34
CA ALA A 34 -9.96 0.00 -30.63
C ALA A 34 -10.67 -1.22 -30.06
N THR A 35 -9.92 -2.26 -29.68
CA THR A 35 -10.45 -3.52 -29.15
C THR A 35 -10.03 -3.67 -27.70
N ASP A 36 -11.02 -3.90 -26.83
CA ASP A 36 -10.80 -4.27 -25.44
C ASP A 36 -10.33 -5.74 -25.39
N PRO A 37 -9.14 -6.04 -24.84
CA PRO A 37 -8.65 -7.41 -24.71
C PRO A 37 -9.45 -8.26 -23.70
N GLY A 38 -10.34 -7.63 -22.93
CA GLY A 38 -11.18 -8.30 -21.95
C GLY A 38 -10.49 -8.54 -20.60
N PRO A 39 -11.28 -8.86 -19.56
CA PRO A 39 -10.80 -8.90 -18.18
C PRO A 39 -9.72 -9.95 -17.94
N ASP A 40 -9.83 -11.14 -18.55
CA ASP A 40 -8.86 -12.22 -18.33
C ASP A 40 -7.45 -11.84 -18.81
N ALA A 41 -7.35 -11.27 -20.02
CA ALA A 41 -6.09 -10.80 -20.56
C ALA A 41 -5.48 -9.68 -19.71
N VAL A 42 -6.31 -8.77 -19.18
CA VAL A 42 -5.87 -7.71 -18.27
C VAL A 42 -5.34 -8.31 -16.96
N ILE A 43 -6.04 -9.27 -16.36
CA ILE A 43 -5.60 -9.93 -15.13
C ILE A 43 -4.28 -10.68 -15.37
N GLU A 44 -4.13 -11.39 -16.49
CA GLU A 44 -2.87 -12.05 -16.84
C GLU A 44 -1.72 -11.07 -17.01
N ALA A 45 -1.93 -9.96 -17.72
CA ALA A 45 -0.91 -8.93 -17.90
C ALA A 45 -0.52 -8.28 -16.57
N CYS A 46 -1.49 -7.95 -15.71
CA CYS A 46 -1.24 -7.39 -14.39
C CYS A 46 -0.51 -8.37 -13.46
N ALA A 47 -0.90 -9.65 -13.46
CA ALA A 47 -0.24 -10.68 -12.67
C ALA A 47 1.22 -10.87 -13.12
N GLY A 48 1.45 -10.94 -14.44
CA GLY A 48 2.79 -11.00 -15.02
C GLY A 48 3.63 -9.78 -14.65
N TRP A 49 3.05 -8.59 -14.67
CA TRP A 49 3.73 -7.35 -14.27
C TRP A 49 4.15 -7.36 -12.80
N LEU A 50 3.28 -7.81 -11.89
CA LEU A 50 3.61 -7.92 -10.46
C LEU A 50 4.71 -8.97 -10.20
N CYS A 51 4.68 -10.09 -10.93
CA CYS A 51 5.74 -11.09 -10.87
C CYS A 51 7.09 -10.50 -11.31
N ALA A 52 7.11 -9.82 -12.46
CA ALA A 52 8.29 -9.13 -12.96
C ALA A 52 8.80 -8.04 -12.00
N ALA A 53 7.89 -7.29 -11.37
CA ALA A 53 8.24 -6.26 -10.39
C ALA A 53 8.89 -6.82 -9.12
N GLN A 54 8.53 -8.04 -8.70
CA GLN A 54 9.23 -8.75 -7.63
C GLN A 54 10.59 -9.27 -8.11
N ASP A 55 10.64 -9.93 -9.26
CA ASP A 55 11.85 -10.59 -9.78
C ASP A 55 12.96 -9.59 -10.14
N HIS A 56 12.58 -8.37 -10.52
CA HIS A 56 13.51 -7.35 -10.99
C HIS A 56 13.63 -6.15 -10.05
N SER A 57 13.08 -6.22 -8.83
CA SER A 57 13.27 -5.16 -7.84
C SER A 57 14.76 -4.86 -7.65
N ALA A 58 15.13 -3.58 -7.66
CA ALA A 58 16.53 -3.18 -7.57
C ALA A 58 17.19 -3.56 -6.23
N SER A 59 16.39 -3.82 -5.19
CA SER A 59 16.87 -4.30 -3.89
C SER A 59 16.97 -5.82 -3.78
N ALA A 60 16.36 -6.58 -4.70
CA ALA A 60 16.40 -8.05 -4.76
C ALA A 60 16.15 -8.74 -3.40
N ASP A 61 15.19 -8.23 -2.63
CA ASP A 61 14.96 -8.57 -1.22
C ASP A 61 13.71 -9.43 -0.96
N GLY A 62 12.94 -9.74 -2.00
CA GLY A 62 11.67 -10.47 -1.92
C GLY A 62 10.42 -9.59 -1.92
N GLY A 63 10.60 -8.27 -1.73
CA GLY A 63 9.54 -7.27 -1.91
C GLY A 63 9.27 -6.94 -3.38
N VAL A 64 8.23 -6.14 -3.63
CA VAL A 64 7.83 -5.70 -4.96
C VAL A 64 8.32 -4.28 -5.22
N ALA A 65 8.95 -4.06 -6.37
CA ALA A 65 9.43 -2.74 -6.80
C ALA A 65 8.30 -1.71 -6.81
N ARG A 66 8.55 -0.49 -6.30
CA ARG A 66 7.55 0.60 -6.31
C ARG A 66 7.02 0.94 -7.70
N HIS A 67 7.94 1.01 -8.66
CA HIS A 67 7.66 1.47 -10.01
C HIS A 67 8.77 1.02 -10.96
N TYR A 68 8.43 1.04 -12.25
CA TYR A 68 9.39 0.98 -13.34
C TYR A 68 9.51 2.36 -13.99
N SER A 69 10.72 2.71 -14.40
CA SER A 69 11.01 3.91 -15.18
C SER A 69 11.72 3.52 -16.47
N LEU A 70 11.23 4.00 -17.61
CA LEU A 70 11.87 3.80 -18.93
C LEU A 70 13.27 4.43 -19.05
N THR A 71 13.71 5.17 -18.02
CA THR A 71 15.05 5.79 -17.95
C THR A 71 15.91 5.23 -16.82
N LYS A 72 15.32 4.70 -15.75
CA LYS A 72 16.04 4.24 -14.56
C LYS A 72 15.87 2.74 -14.26
N GLY A 73 14.99 2.06 -14.99
CA GLY A 73 14.62 0.68 -14.73
C GLY A 73 13.69 0.54 -13.52
N TRP A 74 13.72 -0.64 -12.92
CA TRP A 74 12.99 -0.98 -11.71
C TRP A 74 13.54 -0.23 -10.50
N ALA A 75 12.66 0.22 -9.62
CA ALA A 75 13.02 0.79 -8.34
C ALA A 75 13.27 -0.30 -7.28
N THR A 76 13.72 0.13 -6.11
CA THR A 76 13.75 -0.69 -4.90
C THR A 76 12.33 -1.05 -4.43
N SER A 77 12.25 -2.08 -3.58
CA SER A 77 11.00 -2.56 -3.03
C SER A 77 10.30 -1.52 -2.15
N TYR A 78 8.97 -1.50 -2.17
CA TYR A 78 8.16 -0.64 -1.29
C TYR A 78 7.36 -1.51 -0.32
N PRO A 79 7.68 -1.46 0.99
CA PRO A 79 6.98 -2.22 2.03
C PRO A 79 5.45 -2.14 1.95
N GLU A 80 4.91 -0.92 1.89
CA GLU A 80 3.47 -0.66 1.82
C GLU A 80 2.79 -1.38 0.66
N THR A 81 3.34 -1.21 -0.55
CA THR A 81 2.71 -1.74 -1.75
C THR A 81 2.82 -3.26 -1.80
N THR A 82 3.96 -3.80 -1.37
CA THR A 82 4.12 -5.25 -1.22
C THR A 82 3.06 -5.82 -0.28
N GLY A 83 2.83 -5.14 0.85
CA GLY A 83 1.80 -5.48 1.83
C GLY A 83 0.41 -5.72 1.22
N TYR A 84 -0.12 -4.74 0.49
CA TYR A 84 -1.46 -4.87 -0.10
C TYR A 84 -1.49 -5.69 -1.41
N ILE A 85 -0.33 -6.02 -2.01
CA ILE A 85 -0.23 -6.92 -3.17
C ILE A 85 -0.41 -8.37 -2.75
N ILE A 86 0.10 -8.76 -1.57
CA ILE A 86 0.09 -10.14 -1.06
C ILE A 86 -1.30 -10.80 -1.16
N PRO A 87 -2.41 -10.19 -0.67
CA PRO A 87 -3.72 -10.83 -0.74
C PRO A 87 -4.17 -11.10 -2.18
N THR A 88 -3.83 -10.21 -3.12
CA THR A 88 -4.16 -10.37 -4.55
C THR A 88 -3.41 -11.56 -5.15
N ILE A 89 -2.12 -11.69 -4.86
CA ILE A 89 -1.31 -12.81 -5.37
C ILE A 89 -1.75 -14.14 -4.75
N ILE A 90 -2.11 -14.16 -3.46
CA ILE A 90 -2.68 -15.35 -2.80
C ILE A 90 -3.98 -15.78 -3.49
N GLU A 91 -4.91 -14.84 -3.74
CA GLU A 91 -6.18 -15.18 -4.37
C GLU A 91 -6.01 -15.66 -5.81
N LEU A 92 -5.11 -15.04 -6.58
CA LEU A 92 -4.75 -15.53 -7.93
C LEU A 92 -4.12 -16.92 -7.87
N ALA A 93 -3.24 -17.18 -6.90
CA ALA A 93 -2.63 -18.50 -6.70
C ALA A 93 -3.69 -19.56 -6.44
N ARG A 94 -4.65 -19.26 -5.54
CA ARG A 94 -5.75 -20.16 -5.19
C ARG A 94 -6.66 -20.45 -6.37
N ARG A 95 -7.11 -19.41 -7.09
CA ARG A 95 -8.01 -19.56 -8.26
C ARG A 95 -7.38 -20.36 -9.39
N ARG A 96 -6.06 -20.27 -9.56
CA ARG A 96 -5.32 -20.91 -10.66
C ARG A 96 -4.63 -22.20 -10.27
N GLY A 97 -4.63 -22.57 -8.97
CA GLY A 97 -3.81 -23.66 -8.46
C GLY A 97 -2.31 -23.46 -8.68
N SER A 98 -1.83 -22.21 -8.66
CA SER A 98 -0.45 -21.87 -9.04
C SER A 98 0.51 -21.91 -7.84
N ALA A 99 1.35 -22.94 -7.80
CA ALA A 99 2.41 -23.08 -6.80
C ALA A 99 3.46 -21.96 -6.90
N ASP A 100 3.74 -21.46 -8.11
CA ASP A 100 4.66 -20.34 -8.31
C ASP A 100 4.14 -19.04 -7.66
N LEU A 101 2.86 -18.72 -7.86
CA LEU A 101 2.25 -17.56 -7.22
C LEU A 101 2.22 -17.70 -5.69
N HIS A 102 1.98 -18.91 -5.17
CA HIS A 102 2.11 -19.16 -3.73
C HIS A 102 3.55 -18.94 -3.23
N ALA A 103 4.57 -19.40 -3.97
CA ALA A 103 5.97 -19.18 -3.62
C ALA A 103 6.31 -17.68 -3.60
N ARG A 104 5.80 -16.91 -4.58
CA ARG A 104 5.96 -15.45 -4.66
C ARG A 104 5.34 -14.74 -3.46
N ALA A 105 4.11 -15.10 -3.09
CA ALA A 105 3.44 -14.56 -1.91
C ALA A 105 4.20 -14.86 -0.61
N ARG A 106 4.72 -16.08 -0.45
CA ARG A 106 5.57 -16.43 0.71
C ARG A 106 6.84 -15.60 0.77
N ARG A 107 7.52 -15.36 -0.36
CA ARG A 107 8.70 -14.46 -0.40
C ARG A 107 8.35 -13.04 0.05
N MET A 108 7.21 -12.50 -0.36
CA MET A 108 6.76 -11.19 0.09
C MET A 108 6.47 -11.18 1.60
N LEU A 109 5.81 -12.21 2.12
CA LEU A 109 5.51 -12.35 3.54
C LEU A 109 6.77 -12.51 4.39
N ASP A 110 7.69 -13.39 3.99
CA ASP A 110 8.97 -13.59 4.66
C ASP A 110 9.77 -12.30 4.71
N TRP A 111 9.75 -11.52 3.62
CA TRP A 111 10.37 -10.20 3.58
C TRP A 111 9.67 -9.19 4.52
N CYS A 112 8.33 -9.14 4.51
CA CYS A 112 7.57 -8.31 5.46
C CYS A 112 7.94 -8.65 6.90
N VAL A 113 7.95 -9.92 7.30
CA VAL A 113 8.38 -10.34 8.65
C VAL A 113 9.80 -9.84 8.96
N ALA A 114 10.73 -9.99 8.01
CA ALA A 114 12.14 -9.62 8.22
C ALA A 114 12.37 -8.10 8.39
N ILE A 115 11.50 -7.25 7.85
CA ILE A 115 11.63 -5.79 7.94
C ILE A 115 10.78 -5.14 9.05
N GLN A 116 10.02 -5.93 9.82
CA GLN A 116 9.22 -5.41 10.92
C GLN A 116 10.11 -4.85 12.03
N PHE A 117 9.77 -3.67 12.55
CA PHE A 117 10.47 -3.12 13.70
C PHE A 117 10.14 -3.91 14.98
N PRO A 118 11.02 -3.94 15.99
CA PRO A 118 10.76 -4.64 17.25
C PRO A 118 9.46 -4.21 17.95
N GLU A 119 9.05 -2.95 17.81
CA GLU A 119 7.80 -2.41 18.33
C GLU A 119 6.55 -2.82 17.51
N GLY A 120 6.71 -3.44 16.34
CA GLY A 120 5.63 -4.00 15.51
C GLY A 120 5.27 -3.17 14.28
N GLY A 121 5.64 -1.89 14.24
CA GLY A 121 5.40 -1.03 13.09
C GLY A 121 6.31 -1.33 11.88
N PHE A 122 5.98 -0.69 10.75
CA PHE A 122 6.74 -0.80 9.51
C PHE A 122 7.15 0.57 8.96
N GLN A 123 8.27 0.60 8.25
CA GLN A 123 8.80 1.86 7.71
C GLN A 123 7.92 2.48 6.62
N GLY A 124 7.94 3.81 6.56
CA GLY A 124 7.43 4.58 5.44
C GLY A 124 8.35 4.59 4.22
N GLY A 125 7.78 4.80 3.04
CA GLY A 125 8.55 4.99 1.81
C GLY A 125 9.19 3.70 1.26
N LEU A 126 10.10 3.86 0.30
CA LEU A 126 10.89 2.73 -0.24
C LEU A 126 11.77 2.10 0.84
N VAL A 127 12.18 0.85 0.66
CA VAL A 127 13.04 0.13 1.61
C VAL A 127 14.38 0.84 1.90
N ASP A 128 14.86 1.64 0.95
CA ASP A 128 16.09 2.44 1.02
C ASP A 128 15.84 3.92 1.38
N SER A 129 14.61 4.29 1.76
CA SER A 129 14.27 5.65 2.18
C SER A 129 14.79 5.95 3.59
N LEU A 130 15.18 7.21 3.80
CA LEU A 130 15.55 7.75 5.10
C LEU A 130 14.63 8.93 5.47
N PRO A 131 14.29 9.13 6.75
CA PRO A 131 14.65 8.29 7.89
C PRO A 131 13.85 6.96 7.94
N ARG A 132 14.43 5.92 8.56
CA ARG A 132 13.75 4.65 8.82
C ARG A 132 12.98 4.75 10.13
N VAL A 133 11.68 4.97 10.05
CA VAL A 133 10.78 5.13 11.20
C VAL A 133 9.46 4.42 10.95
N PRO A 134 8.78 3.86 11.99
CA PRO A 134 7.48 3.25 11.82
C PRO A 134 6.43 4.29 11.40
N VAL A 135 5.55 3.92 10.46
CA VAL A 135 4.51 4.79 9.91
C VAL A 135 3.16 4.08 9.97
N THR A 136 2.13 4.78 10.46
CA THR A 136 0.76 4.26 10.62
C THR A 136 0.23 3.67 9.33
N PHE A 137 0.22 4.46 8.25
CA PHE A 137 -0.39 4.05 6.99
C PHE A 137 0.26 2.78 6.42
N ASN A 138 1.60 2.78 6.32
CA ASN A 138 2.39 1.67 5.81
C ASN A 138 2.17 0.39 6.62
N THR A 139 2.10 0.52 7.95
CA THR A 139 1.83 -0.60 8.85
C THR A 139 0.46 -1.23 8.58
N GLY A 140 -0.57 -0.40 8.38
CA GLY A 140 -1.91 -0.87 7.99
C GLY A 140 -1.94 -1.61 6.66
N GLN A 141 -1.20 -1.10 5.67
CA GLN A 141 -1.15 -1.73 4.35
C GLN A 141 -0.47 -3.10 4.38
N ILE A 142 0.59 -3.24 5.18
CA ILE A 142 1.30 -4.50 5.37
C ILE A 142 0.49 -5.48 6.21
N LEU A 143 -0.27 -4.99 7.20
CA LEU A 143 -1.12 -5.82 8.03
C LEU A 143 -2.15 -6.62 7.21
N MET A 144 -2.72 -6.04 6.15
CA MET A 144 -3.61 -6.78 5.24
C MET A 144 -2.92 -7.99 4.60
N GLY A 145 -1.67 -7.82 4.15
CA GLY A 145 -0.85 -8.90 3.61
C GLY A 145 -0.53 -9.97 4.64
N LEU A 146 -0.10 -9.56 5.84
CA LEU A 146 0.20 -10.48 6.95
C LEU A 146 -1.02 -11.29 7.38
N ALA A 147 -2.20 -10.66 7.49
CA ALA A 147 -3.44 -11.35 7.81
C ALA A 147 -3.81 -12.39 6.74
N ALA A 148 -3.74 -12.03 5.45
CA ALA A 148 -3.99 -12.98 4.36
C ALA A 148 -2.97 -14.15 4.37
N GLY A 149 -1.70 -13.87 4.68
CA GLY A 149 -0.66 -14.89 4.79
C GLY A 149 -0.85 -15.83 5.98
N ALA A 150 -1.25 -15.28 7.14
CA ALA A 150 -1.53 -16.06 8.35
C ALA A 150 -2.70 -17.04 8.13
N ASP A 151 -3.77 -16.58 7.48
CA ASP A 151 -4.93 -17.41 7.11
C ASP A 151 -4.56 -18.51 6.09
N GLN A 152 -3.82 -18.15 5.04
CA GLN A 152 -3.56 -19.05 3.92
C GLN A 152 -2.52 -20.13 4.22
N TYR A 153 -1.50 -19.82 5.02
CA TYR A 153 -0.26 -20.62 5.06
C TYR A 153 0.05 -21.31 6.38
N ASN A 154 -0.65 -20.95 7.46
CA ASN A 154 -0.46 -21.52 8.81
C ASN A 154 1.01 -21.54 9.29
N ASP A 155 1.82 -20.55 8.86
CA ASP A 155 3.17 -20.34 9.38
C ASP A 155 3.08 -19.42 10.60
N PRO A 156 3.53 -19.85 11.79
CA PRO A 156 3.37 -19.07 13.03
C PRO A 156 4.03 -17.69 12.95
N ARG A 157 5.09 -17.53 12.15
CA ARG A 157 5.79 -16.26 11.97
C ARG A 157 4.90 -15.17 11.39
N TYR A 158 3.99 -15.55 10.48
CA TYR A 158 3.06 -14.60 9.86
C TYR A 158 1.99 -14.14 10.86
N MET A 159 1.48 -15.08 11.67
CA MET A 159 0.51 -14.77 12.74
C MET A 159 1.13 -13.87 13.82
N GLU A 160 2.37 -14.15 14.25
CA GLU A 160 3.10 -13.33 15.22
C GLU A 160 3.34 -11.91 14.70
N SER A 161 3.79 -11.79 13.44
CA SER A 161 4.03 -10.50 12.80
C SER A 161 2.73 -9.70 12.63
N MET A 162 1.63 -10.37 12.24
CA MET A 162 0.29 -9.77 12.18
C MET A 162 -0.14 -9.23 13.54
N HIS A 163 0.01 -10.02 14.61
CA HIS A 163 -0.32 -9.61 15.97
C HIS A 163 0.48 -8.38 16.43
N SER A 164 1.77 -8.36 16.16
CA SER A 164 2.66 -7.26 16.52
C SER A 164 2.24 -5.95 15.84
N ALA A 165 1.96 -6.00 14.52
CA ALA A 165 1.49 -4.85 13.76
C ALA A 165 0.10 -4.37 14.19
N ALA A 166 -0.83 -5.29 14.42
CA ALA A 166 -2.19 -4.96 14.85
C ALA A 166 -2.20 -4.37 16.28
N ALA A 167 -1.39 -4.91 17.20
CA ALA A 167 -1.23 -4.36 18.54
C ALA A 167 -0.63 -2.94 18.49
N TRP A 168 0.42 -2.74 17.71
CA TRP A 168 1.04 -1.42 17.53
C TRP A 168 0.05 -0.38 16.99
N LEU A 169 -0.78 -0.73 16.00
CA LEU A 169 -1.82 0.15 15.48
C LEU A 169 -2.91 0.45 16.52
N ARG A 170 -3.38 -0.57 17.24
CA ARG A 170 -4.40 -0.43 18.30
C ARG A 170 -3.90 0.50 19.42
N ASP A 171 -2.66 0.32 19.86
CA ASP A 171 -2.09 0.98 21.04
C ASP A 171 -1.54 2.38 20.71
N SER A 172 -1.23 2.64 19.44
CA SER A 172 -0.85 3.98 18.98
C SER A 172 -2.04 4.89 18.66
N LEU A 173 -3.26 4.35 18.55
CA LEU A 173 -4.48 5.12 18.32
C LEU A 173 -4.74 6.11 19.47
N ASP A 174 -5.11 7.34 19.15
CA ASP A 174 -5.49 8.34 20.14
C ASP A 174 -6.88 8.01 20.73
N PRO A 175 -7.24 8.54 21.91
CA PRO A 175 -8.55 8.30 22.52
C PRO A 175 -9.75 8.71 21.64
N ASP A 176 -9.57 9.70 20.76
CA ASP A 176 -10.58 10.17 19.83
C ASP A 176 -10.70 9.34 18.55
N GLY A 177 -9.83 8.33 18.37
CA GLY A 177 -9.81 7.48 17.18
C GLY A 177 -8.92 7.98 16.04
N CYS A 178 -8.15 9.06 16.19
CA CYS A 178 -7.17 9.46 15.18
C CYS A 178 -5.80 8.81 15.44
N TRP A 179 -5.00 8.59 14.40
CA TRP A 179 -3.56 8.38 14.57
C TRP A 179 -2.80 9.69 14.37
N ARG A 180 -2.08 10.15 15.40
CA ARG A 180 -1.20 11.35 15.29
C ARG A 180 0.25 11.09 15.67
N LYS A 181 0.55 9.97 16.33
CA LYS A 181 1.86 9.66 16.92
C LYS A 181 2.93 9.29 15.88
N HIS A 182 2.53 8.63 14.78
CA HIS A 182 3.46 8.06 13.79
C HIS A 182 3.13 8.48 12.36
N PRO A 183 3.10 9.79 12.06
CA PRO A 183 2.84 10.28 10.72
C PRO A 183 3.99 9.92 9.78
N THR A 184 3.69 9.81 8.49
CA THR A 184 4.75 9.65 7.47
C THR A 184 5.61 10.92 7.37
N PRO A 185 6.95 10.81 7.35
CA PRO A 185 7.82 11.96 7.07
C PRO A 185 7.82 12.36 5.58
N PHE A 186 7.10 11.61 4.73
CA PHE A 186 7.08 11.79 3.28
C PHE A 186 5.82 12.50 2.75
N ALA A 187 4.96 12.99 3.64
CA ALA A 187 3.75 13.75 3.31
C ALA A 187 3.65 15.03 4.16
N ALA A 188 2.71 15.92 3.81
CA ALA A 188 2.47 17.09 4.63
C ALA A 188 1.94 16.67 6.03
N PRO A 189 2.37 17.35 7.11
CA PRO A 189 1.85 17.08 8.45
C PRO A 189 0.33 17.22 8.53
N GLY A 190 -0.25 16.60 9.55
CA GLY A 190 -1.68 16.71 9.86
C GLY A 190 -2.41 15.38 9.78
N GLU A 191 -3.67 15.44 10.19
CA GLU A 191 -4.59 14.29 10.26
C GLU A 191 -4.90 13.75 8.86
N LYS A 192 -5.18 12.44 8.76
CA LYS A 192 -5.36 11.75 7.48
C LYS A 192 -6.63 10.88 7.49
N ALA A 193 -7.73 11.40 6.96
CA ALA A 193 -9.00 10.66 6.92
C ALA A 193 -8.91 9.33 6.14
N TYR A 194 -8.02 9.25 5.12
CA TYR A 194 -7.76 8.02 4.37
C TYR A 194 -7.12 6.89 5.19
N GLU A 195 -6.68 7.14 6.42
CA GLU A 195 -6.23 6.07 7.31
C GLU A 195 -7.36 5.13 7.73
N THR A 196 -8.61 5.41 7.35
CA THR A 196 -9.68 4.39 7.29
C THR A 196 -9.25 3.13 6.55
N HIS A 197 -8.37 3.22 5.56
CA HIS A 197 -7.81 2.04 4.90
C HIS A 197 -6.85 1.22 5.80
N VAL A 198 -6.27 1.83 6.85
CA VAL A 198 -5.51 1.13 7.89
C VAL A 198 -6.46 0.34 8.80
N ALA A 199 -7.65 0.88 9.08
CA ALA A 199 -8.67 0.17 9.85
C ALA A 199 -9.08 -1.15 9.18
N TRP A 200 -9.04 -1.25 7.85
CA TRP A 200 -9.25 -2.53 7.16
C TRP A 200 -8.24 -3.59 7.61
N GLY A 201 -6.94 -3.30 7.66
CA GLY A 201 -5.95 -4.24 8.18
C GLY A 201 -6.27 -4.73 9.60
N LEU A 202 -6.78 -3.84 10.47
CA LEU A 202 -7.22 -4.22 11.81
C LEU A 202 -8.44 -5.14 11.81
N PHE A 203 -9.38 -4.92 10.89
CA PHE A 203 -10.55 -5.79 10.75
C PHE A 203 -10.17 -7.19 10.25
N GLU A 204 -9.24 -7.30 9.29
CA GLU A 204 -8.72 -8.60 8.84
C GLU A 204 -7.98 -9.34 9.97
N ALA A 205 -7.21 -8.62 10.78
CA ALA A 205 -6.55 -9.19 11.95
C ALA A 205 -7.56 -9.65 13.03
N ASP A 206 -8.63 -8.90 13.26
CA ASP A 206 -9.68 -9.26 14.22
C ASP A 206 -10.44 -10.52 13.79
N ARG A 207 -10.68 -10.69 12.48
CA ARG A 207 -11.30 -11.90 11.91
C ARG A 207 -10.53 -13.17 12.27
N LEU A 208 -9.19 -13.10 12.23
CA LEU A 208 -8.33 -14.23 12.59
C LEU A 208 -8.09 -14.37 14.09
N ALA A 209 -8.16 -13.26 14.83
CA ALA A 209 -7.88 -13.24 16.26
C ALA A 209 -8.89 -12.37 17.04
N PRO A 210 -10.14 -12.84 17.16
CA PRO A 210 -11.19 -12.10 17.84
C PRO A 210 -10.88 -11.90 19.33
N GLY A 211 -11.41 -10.83 19.91
CA GLY A 211 -11.24 -10.51 21.33
C GLY A 211 -9.92 -9.83 21.69
N LYS A 212 -9.04 -9.54 20.72
CA LYS A 212 -7.81 -8.75 20.91
C LYS A 212 -8.04 -7.24 20.86
N GLY A 213 -9.24 -6.81 20.49
CA GLY A 213 -9.63 -5.40 20.38
C GLY A 213 -9.09 -4.72 19.11
N TYR A 214 -8.74 -5.48 18.08
CA TYR A 214 -8.29 -4.92 16.81
C TYR A 214 -9.47 -4.30 16.06
N GLY A 215 -10.59 -5.02 15.99
CA GLY A 215 -11.82 -4.53 15.36
C GLY A 215 -12.39 -3.30 16.07
N SER A 216 -12.34 -3.26 17.40
CA SER A 216 -12.81 -2.08 18.15
C SER A 216 -11.94 -0.84 17.93
N ALA A 217 -10.62 -1.01 17.71
CA ALA A 217 -9.75 0.10 17.31
C ALA A 217 -10.03 0.56 15.88
N GLY A 218 -10.25 -0.37 14.95
CA GLY A 218 -10.66 -0.04 13.58
C GLY A 218 -11.96 0.76 13.55
N LEU A 219 -12.98 0.35 14.30
CA LEU A 219 -14.26 1.06 14.40
C LEU A 219 -14.10 2.49 14.94
N ARG A 220 -13.33 2.68 16.03
CA ARG A 220 -13.07 4.03 16.57
C ARG A 220 -12.45 4.96 15.54
N GLN A 221 -11.56 4.45 14.70
CA GLN A 221 -10.94 5.25 13.65
C GLN A 221 -11.91 5.58 12.52
N VAL A 222 -12.74 4.62 12.11
CA VAL A 222 -13.79 4.86 11.11
C VAL A 222 -14.79 5.90 11.63
N ASP A 223 -15.22 5.80 12.88
CA ASP A 223 -16.12 6.78 13.52
C ASP A 223 -15.51 8.18 13.54
N TRP A 224 -14.22 8.30 13.89
CA TRP A 224 -13.50 9.56 13.83
C TRP A 224 -13.47 10.14 12.40
N ALA A 225 -13.20 9.29 11.40
CA ALA A 225 -13.11 9.72 10.01
C ALA A 225 -14.48 10.14 9.46
N ILE A 226 -15.56 9.47 9.83
CA ILE A 226 -16.94 9.87 9.48
C ILE A 226 -17.22 11.29 10.02
N GLY A 227 -16.72 11.62 11.21
CA GLY A 227 -16.77 12.99 11.76
C GLY A 227 -16.06 14.05 10.92
N LYS A 228 -15.25 13.66 9.91
CA LYS A 228 -14.61 14.56 8.94
C LYS A 228 -15.41 14.73 7.65
N GLN A 229 -16.53 14.01 7.47
CA GLN A 229 -17.37 14.15 6.30
C GLN A 229 -18.18 15.45 6.36
N GLN A 230 -18.10 16.25 5.30
CA GLN A 230 -18.87 17.47 5.11
C GLN A 230 -20.26 17.15 4.54
N ALA A 231 -21.18 18.11 4.62
CA ALA A 231 -22.57 17.96 4.15
C ALA A 231 -22.70 17.58 2.66
N ASN A 232 -21.68 17.89 1.84
CA ASN A 232 -21.61 17.55 0.42
C ASN A 232 -20.95 16.17 0.17
N GLY A 233 -20.68 15.40 1.23
CA GLY A 233 -20.06 14.07 1.17
C GLY A 233 -18.53 14.05 1.13
N TRP A 234 -17.87 15.21 0.99
CA TRP A 234 -16.42 15.30 0.96
C TRP A 234 -15.80 15.11 2.34
N PHE A 235 -14.72 14.33 2.43
CA PHE A 235 -13.97 14.18 3.68
C PHE A 235 -12.88 15.25 3.77
N ALA A 236 -12.90 16.01 4.87
CA ALA A 236 -11.79 16.89 5.24
C ALA A 236 -10.54 16.08 5.59
N SER A 237 -9.35 16.71 5.54
CA SER A 237 -8.08 16.07 5.91
C SER A 237 -7.78 14.80 5.09
N ASN A 238 -8.26 14.73 3.84
CA ASN A 238 -8.17 13.53 3.01
C ASN A 238 -7.10 13.63 1.89
N CYS A 239 -5.88 14.05 2.22
CA CYS A 239 -4.82 14.21 1.24
C CYS A 239 -3.41 14.03 1.83
N LEU A 240 -2.46 13.69 0.95
CA LEU A 240 -1.04 13.64 1.31
C LEU A 240 -0.44 15.04 1.46
N SER A 241 -0.76 15.96 0.56
CA SER A 241 -0.07 17.26 0.46
C SER A 241 -0.98 18.47 0.65
N ASP A 242 -2.15 18.46 0.01
CA ASP A 242 -3.05 19.62 -0.09
C ASP A 242 -4.49 19.16 0.15
N PRO A 243 -5.03 19.35 1.37
CA PRO A 243 -6.39 18.94 1.72
C PRO A 243 -7.49 19.58 0.86
N ASP A 244 -7.25 20.75 0.27
CA ASP A 244 -8.22 21.43 -0.59
C ASP A 244 -8.24 20.84 -2.02
N ARG A 245 -7.24 20.01 -2.35
CA ARG A 245 -7.08 19.34 -3.64
C ARG A 245 -6.76 17.86 -3.45
N PRO A 246 -7.69 17.07 -2.89
CA PRO A 246 -7.45 15.68 -2.56
C PRO A 246 -7.14 14.85 -3.81
N LEU A 247 -6.27 13.86 -3.64
CA LEU A 247 -5.90 12.95 -4.71
C LEU A 247 -7.02 11.92 -4.88
N THR A 248 -7.30 11.50 -6.11
CA THR A 248 -8.38 10.52 -6.37
C THR A 248 -8.18 9.21 -5.62
N HIS A 249 -6.93 8.78 -5.40
CA HIS A 249 -6.65 7.56 -4.65
C HIS A 249 -6.90 7.70 -3.14
N THR A 250 -6.72 8.89 -2.53
CA THR A 250 -7.03 9.09 -1.10
C THR A 250 -8.55 9.10 -0.87
N ILE A 251 -9.32 9.55 -1.85
CA ILE A 251 -10.79 9.35 -1.87
C ILE A 251 -11.11 7.85 -1.90
N GLY A 252 -10.45 7.08 -2.78
CA GLY A 252 -10.62 5.63 -2.84
C GLY A 252 -10.32 4.93 -1.50
N TYR A 253 -9.23 5.31 -0.82
CA TYR A 253 -8.89 4.78 0.50
C TYR A 253 -9.95 5.06 1.56
N VAL A 254 -10.51 6.27 1.59
CA VAL A 254 -11.58 6.61 2.54
C VAL A 254 -12.81 5.73 2.33
N LEU A 255 -13.26 5.62 1.08
CA LEU A 255 -14.46 4.85 0.76
C LEU A 255 -14.27 3.37 1.11
N ARG A 256 -13.14 2.80 0.71
CA ARG A 256 -12.82 1.40 0.94
C ARG A 256 -12.64 1.06 2.41
N GLY A 257 -11.94 1.91 3.16
CA GLY A 257 -11.77 1.72 4.60
C GLY A 257 -13.07 1.89 5.40
N GLY A 258 -13.89 2.89 5.04
CA GLY A 258 -15.13 3.21 5.76
C GLY A 258 -16.32 2.32 5.40
N ILE A 259 -16.39 1.79 4.17
CA ILE A 259 -17.52 0.98 3.68
C ILE A 259 -17.14 -0.49 3.65
N ASP A 260 -16.11 -0.86 2.89
CA ASP A 260 -15.78 -2.25 2.61
C ASP A 260 -15.22 -2.96 3.86
N GLY A 261 -14.32 -2.31 4.59
CA GLY A 261 -13.66 -2.90 5.77
C GLY A 261 -14.62 -3.48 6.82
N PRO A 262 -15.56 -2.69 7.37
CA PRO A 262 -16.53 -3.19 8.35
C PRO A 262 -17.52 -4.22 7.78
N LEU A 263 -17.80 -4.19 6.48
CA LEU A 263 -18.75 -5.11 5.84
C LEU A 263 -18.11 -6.48 5.59
N PHE A 264 -16.88 -6.52 5.05
CA PHE A 264 -16.19 -7.77 4.72
C PHE A 264 -15.62 -8.49 5.94
N SER A 265 -15.44 -7.79 7.06
CA SER A 265 -14.99 -8.39 8.32
C SER A 265 -16.09 -9.00 9.18
N ARG A 266 -17.36 -8.76 8.84
CA ARG A 266 -18.52 -9.38 9.50
C ARG A 266 -18.95 -10.70 8.83
N ALA A 267 -18.29 -11.11 7.75
CA ALA A 267 -18.60 -12.30 6.96
C ALA A 267 -17.79 -13.53 7.41
#